data_AF-A0A1D2IDX2-F1
#
_entry.id   AF-A0A1D2IDX2-F1
#
_cell.length_a   1.000
_cell.length_b   1.000
_cell.length_c   1.000
_cell.angle_alpha   90.00
_cell.angle_beta   90.00
_cell.angle_gamma   90.00
#
_symmetry.space_group_name_H-M   'P 1'
#
loop_
_entity.id
_entity.type
_entity.pdbx_description
1 polymer ?
#
loop_
_entity_poly.entity_id
_entity_poly.type
_entity_poly.pdbx_seq_one_letter_code
_entity_poly.pdbx_strand_id
1 'polypeptide(L)'
;MCAWLHDEDMGPIRPAGRFDAFRALSDRSGRAGERLARTGEKSVGGPETWAPAVAAVLGLPAAAALGPAAYYADLAAPHGRRHVRVCAATACFAAQAGRHLTQVEQELGVTAAAASPDGETSLQAVRCLGYCYAGPAALDGTTPCTGPTLAAQLGGREPPTASRIPVTDDTGDPVLLPGVVAGEPAWQVWPRTVTAGSPDRVHSEVGGRLRAARTRGSGVPGVGEVGGVRPGARHRGGGQRRRGRSGSPRAGSTASPPDTPTPSPPAPSARSRRYA
;
A
#
# COMPACT_ATOMS: atom_id res chain seq x y z
N MET A 1 17.56 45.35 27.75
CA MET A 1 16.65 44.59 28.63
C MET A 1 15.75 43.72 27.75
N CYS A 2 16.16 42.48 27.50
CA CYS A 2 15.28 41.42 26.99
C CYS A 2 15.58 40.20 27.85
N ALA A 3 14.69 39.96 28.82
CA ALA A 3 14.70 38.78 29.66
C ALA A 3 14.34 37.58 28.80
N TRP A 4 15.30 36.68 28.60
CA TRP A 4 15.04 35.35 28.07
C TRP A 4 14.43 34.51 29.19
N LEU A 5 13.23 34.03 28.92
CA LEU A 5 12.42 33.18 29.79
C LEU A 5 13.17 31.92 30.19
N HIS A 6 12.85 31.52 31.41
CA HIS A 6 13.46 30.48 32.20
C HIS A 6 13.40 29.09 31.56
N ASP A 7 14.49 28.37 31.81
CA ASP A 7 14.61 26.94 32.02
C ASP A 7 13.27 26.31 32.49
N GLU A 8 12.56 25.67 31.56
CA GLU A 8 11.41 24.80 31.85
C GLU A 8 11.83 23.36 31.55
N ASP A 9 12.21 22.67 32.61
CA ASP A 9 12.01 21.24 32.89
C ASP A 9 12.28 20.25 31.73
N MET A 10 13.57 20.09 31.39
CA MET A 10 14.08 18.93 30.66
C MET A 10 14.07 17.69 31.56
N GLY A 11 12.90 17.06 31.70
CA GLY A 11 12.80 15.71 32.26
C GLY A 11 13.75 14.73 31.51
N PRO A 12 14.25 13.67 32.18
CA PRO A 12 15.28 12.81 31.61
C PRO A 12 14.79 12.16 30.31
N ILE A 13 15.49 12.47 29.21
CA ILE A 13 15.26 11.86 27.90
C ILE A 13 15.47 10.35 28.04
N ARG A 14 14.39 9.59 28.10
CA ARG A 14 14.43 8.13 27.92
C ARG A 14 15.08 7.84 26.57
N PRO A 15 15.89 6.77 26.42
CA PRO A 15 16.52 6.47 25.15
C PRO A 15 15.41 6.17 24.13
N ALA A 16 15.07 7.19 23.35
CA ALA A 16 14.10 7.15 22.28
C ALA A 16 14.55 6.07 21.32
N GLY A 17 13.71 5.05 21.10
CA GLY A 17 13.95 4.12 20.01
C GLY A 17 14.05 4.90 18.70
N ARG A 18 14.72 4.36 17.69
CA ARG A 18 14.86 4.99 16.36
C ARG A 18 13.54 5.55 15.79
N PHE A 19 12.40 4.96 16.15
CA PHE A 19 11.05 5.44 15.79
C PHE A 19 10.64 6.76 16.48
N ASP A 20 11.00 6.95 17.74
CA ASP A 20 10.69 8.16 18.51
C ASP A 20 11.49 9.35 18.00
N ALA A 21 12.73 9.14 17.55
CA ALA A 21 13.54 10.18 16.92
C ALA A 21 12.91 10.71 15.62
N PHE A 22 12.29 9.85 14.81
CA PHE A 22 11.65 10.24 13.54
C PHE A 22 10.33 10.99 13.77
N ARG A 23 9.53 10.57 14.76
CA ARG A 23 8.32 11.30 15.17
C ARG A 23 8.68 12.65 15.78
N ALA A 24 9.65 12.69 16.69
CA ALA A 24 10.11 13.93 17.30
C ALA A 24 10.72 14.89 16.27
N LEU A 25 11.44 14.40 15.26
CA LEU A 25 11.88 15.22 14.12
C LEU A 25 10.67 15.72 13.32
N SER A 26 9.70 14.87 13.02
CA SER A 26 8.50 15.26 12.25
C SER A 26 7.66 16.30 12.99
N ASP A 27 7.53 16.18 14.31
CA ASP A 27 6.78 17.13 15.15
C ASP A 27 7.54 18.46 15.28
N ARG A 28 8.86 18.44 15.50
CA ARG A 28 9.71 19.66 15.52
C ARG A 28 9.77 20.36 14.16
N SER A 29 9.76 19.60 13.07
CA SER A 29 9.78 20.12 11.70
C SER A 29 8.38 20.39 11.14
N GLY A 30 7.33 20.40 11.99
CA GLY A 30 5.98 20.82 11.61
C GLY A 30 5.33 19.97 10.52
N ARG A 31 5.63 18.67 10.48
CA ARG A 31 5.13 17.68 9.50
C ARG A 31 5.45 18.08 8.06
N ALA A 32 6.74 18.25 7.79
CA ALA A 32 7.27 18.66 6.49
C ALA A 32 6.61 17.96 5.28
N GLY A 33 6.41 16.64 5.33
CA GLY A 33 5.77 15.89 4.23
C GLY A 33 4.30 16.24 3.99
N GLU A 34 3.53 16.46 5.06
CA GLU A 34 2.12 16.86 4.95
C GLU A 34 2.00 18.27 4.37
N ARG A 35 2.87 19.19 4.83
CA ARG A 35 2.93 20.55 4.30
C ARG A 35 3.34 20.54 2.83
N LEU A 36 4.32 19.72 2.45
CA LEU A 36 4.76 19.55 1.06
C LEU A 36 3.60 19.09 0.17
N ALA A 37 2.90 18.01 0.56
CA ALA A 37 1.78 17.48 -0.21
C ALA A 37 0.66 18.51 -0.38
N ARG A 38 0.21 19.13 0.73
CA ARG A 38 -0.86 20.14 0.70
C ARG A 38 -0.50 21.38 -0.10
N THR A 39 0.76 21.81 -0.09
CA THR A 39 1.20 22.92 -0.94
C THR A 39 1.26 22.49 -2.40
N GLY A 40 1.81 21.31 -2.71
CA GLY A 40 1.88 20.79 -4.07
C GLY A 40 0.51 20.67 -4.73
N GLU A 41 -0.48 20.08 -4.04
CA GLU A 41 -1.87 19.96 -4.51
C GLU A 41 -2.55 21.30 -4.85
N LYS A 42 -2.04 22.42 -4.33
CA LYS A 42 -2.60 23.77 -4.54
C LYS A 42 -1.72 24.65 -5.41
N SER A 43 -0.54 24.16 -5.78
CA SER A 43 0.43 24.93 -6.54
C SER A 43 0.17 24.75 -8.02
N VAL A 44 0.47 25.78 -8.82
CA VAL A 44 0.36 25.71 -10.27
C VAL A 44 1.76 25.47 -10.86
N GLY A 45 1.85 24.58 -11.84
CA GLY A 45 3.10 24.19 -12.47
C GLY A 45 3.83 23.05 -11.75
N GLY A 46 5.13 22.91 -12.02
CA GLY A 46 5.97 21.83 -11.51
C GLY A 46 6.59 22.10 -10.13
N PRO A 47 7.19 21.09 -9.50
CA PRO A 47 7.76 21.17 -8.14
C PRO A 47 8.83 22.26 -7.95
N GLU A 48 9.55 22.62 -9.02
CA GLU A 48 10.54 23.69 -9.03
C GLU A 48 9.97 25.07 -8.67
N THR A 49 8.68 25.31 -8.89
CA THR A 49 8.05 26.62 -8.65
C THR A 49 7.63 26.83 -7.19
N TRP A 50 7.37 25.75 -6.44
CA TRP A 50 6.75 25.83 -5.11
C TRP A 50 7.51 25.11 -3.99
N ALA A 51 8.19 23.99 -4.29
CA ALA A 51 8.84 23.18 -3.26
C ALA A 51 9.97 23.91 -2.51
N PRO A 52 10.82 24.76 -3.15
CA PRO A 52 11.85 25.52 -2.44
C PRO A 52 11.28 26.47 -1.37
N ALA A 53 10.13 27.09 -1.64
CA ALA A 53 9.46 27.97 -0.68
C ALA A 53 8.95 27.19 0.55
N VAL A 54 8.46 25.97 0.35
CA VAL A 54 8.08 25.08 1.46
C VAL A 54 9.29 24.73 2.33
N ALA A 55 10.43 24.43 1.72
CA ALA A 55 11.67 24.13 2.45
C ALA A 55 12.12 25.34 3.30
N ALA A 56 12.08 26.54 2.73
CA ALA A 56 12.49 27.77 3.40
C ALA A 56 11.65 28.06 4.67
N VAL A 57 10.33 27.87 4.60
CA VAL A 57 9.43 28.02 5.77
C VAL A 57 9.77 27.03 6.89
N LEU A 58 10.34 25.88 6.54
CA LEU A 58 10.70 24.82 7.49
C LEU A 58 12.16 24.91 7.96
N GLY A 59 12.93 25.90 7.50
CA GLY A 59 14.36 26.01 7.80
C GLY A 59 15.20 24.89 7.19
N LEU A 60 14.75 24.31 6.07
CA LEU A 60 15.40 23.19 5.39
C LEU A 60 16.02 23.63 4.05
N PRO A 61 17.09 22.95 3.58
CA PRO A 61 17.60 23.17 2.22
C PRO A 61 16.55 22.85 1.15
N ALA A 62 16.55 23.56 0.02
CA ALA A 62 15.59 23.36 -1.07
C ALA A 62 15.52 21.89 -1.54
N ALA A 63 16.65 21.18 -1.57
CA ALA A 63 16.73 19.77 -1.94
C ALA A 63 15.86 18.85 -1.06
N ALA A 64 15.64 19.22 0.22
CA ALA A 64 14.81 18.44 1.15
C ALA A 64 13.32 18.45 0.76
N ALA A 65 12.87 19.45 -0.02
CA ALA A 65 11.52 19.52 -0.56
C ALA A 65 11.46 19.09 -2.04
N LEU A 66 12.43 19.55 -2.86
CA LEU A 66 12.48 19.22 -4.29
C LEU A 66 12.64 17.71 -4.54
N GLY A 67 13.47 17.02 -3.76
CA GLY A 67 13.70 15.59 -3.94
C GLY A 67 12.40 14.77 -3.82
N PRO A 68 11.69 14.86 -2.68
CA PRO A 68 10.38 14.20 -2.54
C PRO A 68 9.33 14.69 -3.55
N ALA A 69 9.26 16.00 -3.83
CA ALA A 69 8.27 16.56 -4.75
C ALA A 69 8.46 16.05 -6.19
N ALA A 70 9.70 15.92 -6.66
CA ALA A 70 10.00 15.34 -7.97
C ALA A 70 9.88 13.80 -7.99
N TYR A 71 9.98 13.14 -6.84
CA TYR A 71 9.88 11.69 -6.73
C TYR A 71 8.44 11.18 -6.83
N TYR A 72 7.49 11.86 -6.18
CA TYR A 72 6.08 11.45 -6.21
C TYR A 72 5.42 11.93 -7.50
N ALA A 73 4.98 10.99 -8.35
CA ALA A 73 4.42 11.28 -9.66
C ALA A 73 3.24 12.27 -9.65
N ASP A 74 2.45 12.28 -8.57
CA ASP A 74 1.35 13.22 -8.38
C ASP A 74 1.86 14.65 -8.16
N LEU A 75 2.92 14.83 -7.35
CA LEU A 75 3.52 16.13 -7.06
C LEU A 75 4.43 16.65 -8.19
N ALA A 76 4.97 15.72 -8.99
CA ALA A 76 5.83 16.04 -10.13
C ALA A 76 5.05 16.44 -11.39
N ALA A 77 3.77 16.06 -11.49
CA ALA A 77 2.93 16.43 -12.61
C ALA A 77 2.66 17.95 -12.63
N PRO A 78 2.47 18.57 -13.81
CA PRO A 78 2.00 19.94 -13.88
C PRO A 78 0.59 20.05 -13.28
N HIS A 79 0.43 20.87 -12.25
CA HIS A 79 -0.89 21.15 -11.66
C HIS A 79 -1.50 22.40 -12.27
N GLY A 80 -2.75 22.28 -12.69
CA GLY A 80 -3.66 23.40 -12.88
C GLY A 80 -4.59 23.55 -11.66
N ARG A 81 -5.45 24.57 -11.66
CA ARG A 81 -6.42 24.79 -10.56
C ARG A 81 -7.34 23.59 -10.31
N ARG A 82 -7.69 22.90 -11.39
CA ARG A 82 -8.38 21.62 -11.41
C ARG A 82 -7.40 20.54 -11.88
N HIS A 83 -7.16 19.53 -11.06
CA HIS A 83 -6.28 18.42 -11.41
C HIS A 83 -7.07 17.11 -11.53
N VAL A 84 -7.13 16.58 -12.76
CA VAL A 84 -7.87 15.37 -13.11
C VAL A 84 -6.90 14.21 -13.34
N ARG A 85 -7.14 13.09 -12.67
CA ARG A 85 -6.32 11.88 -12.73
C ARG A 85 -7.12 10.73 -13.31
N VAL A 86 -6.74 10.21 -14.47
CA VAL A 86 -7.47 9.13 -15.16
C VAL A 86 -6.68 7.83 -15.07
N CYS A 87 -7.33 6.77 -14.60
CA CYS A 87 -6.71 5.44 -14.52
C CYS A 87 -6.47 4.86 -15.92
N ALA A 88 -5.20 4.67 -16.27
CA ALA A 88 -4.75 3.99 -17.48
C ALA A 88 -4.24 2.55 -17.20
N ALA A 89 -4.55 2.00 -16.01
CA ALA A 89 -4.18 0.62 -15.66
C ALA A 89 -5.06 -0.42 -16.39
N THR A 90 -4.59 -1.66 -16.39
CA THR A 90 -5.13 -2.77 -17.20
C THR A 90 -6.64 -2.95 -17.10
N ALA A 91 -7.24 -2.89 -15.89
CA ALA A 91 -8.68 -3.09 -15.73
C ALA A 91 -9.51 -1.99 -16.41
N CYS A 92 -9.12 -0.72 -16.24
CA CYS A 92 -9.80 0.41 -16.88
C CYS A 92 -9.56 0.41 -18.40
N PHE A 93 -8.33 0.08 -18.83
CA PHE A 93 -8.05 -0.13 -20.24
C PHE A 93 -8.95 -1.22 -20.84
N ALA A 94 -9.07 -2.37 -20.20
CA ALA A 94 -9.89 -3.49 -20.68
C ALA A 94 -11.38 -3.13 -20.73
N ALA A 95 -11.90 -2.37 -19.75
CA ALA A 95 -13.31 -2.00 -19.67
C ALA A 95 -13.82 -1.19 -20.88
N GLN A 96 -12.97 -0.39 -21.53
CA GLN A 96 -13.34 0.40 -22.72
C GLN A 96 -12.35 0.28 -23.89
N ALA A 97 -11.47 -0.72 -23.89
CA ALA A 97 -10.37 -0.89 -24.84
C ALA A 97 -9.48 0.37 -24.97
N GLY A 98 -9.22 1.05 -23.85
CA GLY A 98 -8.40 2.26 -23.78
C GLY A 98 -9.07 3.56 -24.26
N ARG A 99 -10.28 3.50 -24.83
CA ARG A 99 -10.97 4.66 -25.42
C ARG A 99 -11.32 5.74 -24.40
N HIS A 100 -11.46 5.39 -23.13
CA HIS A 100 -11.85 6.31 -22.06
C HIS A 100 -10.86 7.46 -21.88
N LEU A 101 -9.55 7.22 -22.03
CA LEU A 101 -8.55 8.29 -21.89
C LEU A 101 -8.72 9.34 -22.99
N THR A 102 -8.81 8.90 -24.25
CA THR A 102 -9.00 9.79 -25.40
C THR A 102 -10.32 10.54 -25.33
N GLN A 103 -11.40 9.89 -24.86
CA GLN A 103 -12.68 10.56 -24.63
C GLN A 103 -12.58 11.66 -23.57
N VAL A 104 -11.82 11.43 -22.48
CA VAL A 104 -11.59 12.46 -21.46
C VAL A 104 -10.71 13.60 -21.98
N GLU A 105 -9.67 13.30 -22.75
CA GLU A 105 -8.84 14.33 -23.38
C GLU A 105 -9.66 15.24 -24.31
N GLN A 106 -10.53 14.65 -25.12
CA GLN A 106 -11.44 15.37 -26.01
C GLN A 106 -12.46 16.20 -25.22
N GLU A 107 -13.01 15.64 -24.16
CA GLU A 107 -14.00 16.31 -23.32
C GLU A 107 -13.42 17.53 -22.61
N LEU A 108 -12.22 17.40 -22.05
CA LEU A 108 -11.58 18.47 -21.27
C LEU A 108 -10.76 19.43 -22.13
N GLY A 109 -10.45 19.05 -23.38
CA GLY A 109 -9.57 19.82 -24.25
C GLY A 109 -8.11 19.84 -23.78
N VAL A 110 -7.70 18.87 -22.95
CA VAL A 110 -6.35 18.77 -22.37
C VAL A 110 -5.81 17.38 -22.62
N THR A 111 -4.58 17.28 -23.13
CA THR A 111 -3.89 16.00 -23.31
C THR A 111 -3.34 15.47 -21.99
N ALA A 112 -3.24 14.15 -21.84
CA ALA A 112 -2.64 13.55 -20.66
C ALA A 112 -1.19 14.03 -20.44
N ALA A 113 -0.83 14.17 -19.17
CA ALA A 113 0.44 14.73 -18.67
C ALA A 113 0.67 16.22 -19.00
N ALA A 114 -0.38 16.98 -19.32
CA ALA A 114 -0.31 18.41 -19.57
C ALA A 114 -1.33 19.19 -18.72
N ALA A 115 -1.09 20.50 -18.62
CA ALA A 115 -2.07 21.49 -18.18
C ALA A 115 -2.58 22.28 -19.39
N SER A 116 -3.81 22.76 -19.32
CA SER A 116 -4.39 23.69 -20.29
C SER A 116 -3.54 24.97 -20.36
N PRO A 117 -3.52 25.67 -21.51
CA PRO A 117 -2.70 26.87 -21.67
C PRO A 117 -3.00 28.00 -20.67
N ASP A 118 -4.22 28.05 -20.15
CA ASP A 118 -4.68 29.00 -19.11
C ASP A 118 -4.36 28.54 -17.67
N GLY A 119 -3.85 27.32 -17.49
CA GLY A 119 -3.52 26.75 -16.17
C GLY A 119 -4.75 26.35 -15.34
N GLU A 120 -5.95 26.35 -15.91
CA GLU A 120 -7.18 26.04 -15.17
C GLU A 120 -7.36 24.54 -14.97
N THR A 121 -7.10 23.71 -15.98
CA THR A 121 -7.28 22.25 -15.90
C THR A 121 -6.01 21.51 -16.26
N SER A 122 -5.65 20.50 -15.47
CA SER A 122 -4.57 19.58 -15.76
C SER A 122 -5.07 18.15 -15.80
N LEU A 123 -4.51 17.35 -16.71
CA LEU A 123 -4.89 15.97 -16.91
C LEU A 123 -3.68 15.07 -16.75
N GLN A 124 -3.75 14.10 -15.86
CA GLN A 124 -2.71 13.10 -15.65
C GLN A 124 -3.26 11.69 -15.90
N ALA A 125 -2.62 10.95 -16.80
CA ALA A 125 -2.81 9.51 -16.86
C ALA A 125 -2.04 8.85 -15.70
N VAL A 126 -2.77 8.19 -14.80
CA VAL A 126 -2.21 7.53 -13.62
C VAL A 126 -2.33 6.02 -13.74
N ARG A 127 -1.65 5.30 -12.83
CA ARG A 127 -1.86 3.85 -12.67
C ARG A 127 -3.16 3.60 -11.90
N CYS A 128 -3.23 2.48 -11.17
CA CYS A 128 -4.47 2.04 -10.53
C CYS A 128 -4.95 3.04 -9.47
N LEU A 129 -6.24 3.37 -9.51
CA LEU A 129 -6.94 4.22 -8.53
C LEU A 129 -7.77 3.41 -7.51
N GLY A 130 -7.75 2.08 -7.57
CA GLY A 130 -8.50 1.21 -6.65
C GLY A 130 -9.99 1.02 -6.99
N TYR A 131 -10.48 1.59 -8.09
CA TYR A 131 -11.88 1.49 -8.55
C TYR A 131 -12.09 0.43 -9.65
N CYS A 132 -11.28 -0.62 -9.68
CA CYS A 132 -11.35 -1.64 -10.74
C CYS A 132 -12.74 -2.29 -10.89
N TYR A 133 -13.47 -2.42 -9.79
CA TYR A 133 -14.82 -3.00 -9.76
C TYR A 133 -15.88 -2.16 -10.50
N ALA A 134 -15.59 -0.88 -10.76
CA ALA A 134 -16.49 0.08 -11.42
C ALA A 134 -15.81 0.81 -12.58
N GLY A 135 -14.69 0.27 -13.08
CA GLY A 135 -13.88 0.94 -14.10
C GLY A 135 -14.64 1.18 -15.42
N PRO A 136 -14.19 2.17 -16.24
CA PRO A 136 -13.04 3.04 -16.00
C PRO A 136 -13.22 4.06 -14.87
N ALA A 137 -12.11 4.62 -14.38
CA ALA A 137 -12.12 5.48 -13.20
C ALA A 137 -11.22 6.70 -13.37
N ALA A 138 -11.63 7.80 -12.75
CA ALA A 138 -10.84 9.01 -12.59
C ALA A 138 -11.08 9.65 -11.22
N LEU A 139 -10.20 10.55 -10.83
CA LEU A 139 -10.39 11.52 -9.76
C LEU A 139 -10.41 12.93 -10.35
N ASP A 140 -11.46 13.69 -10.08
CA ASP A 140 -11.50 15.14 -10.31
C ASP A 140 -11.21 15.85 -8.98
N GLY A 141 -9.97 16.31 -8.80
CA GLY A 141 -9.47 16.61 -7.46
C GLY A 141 -9.55 15.36 -6.58
N THR A 142 -10.37 15.40 -5.54
CA THR A 142 -10.64 14.25 -4.65
C THR A 142 -11.93 13.50 -4.97
N THR A 143 -12.70 13.97 -5.95
CA THR A 143 -14.02 13.40 -6.29
C THR A 143 -13.85 12.23 -7.25
N PRO A 144 -14.28 11.01 -6.88
CA PRO A 144 -14.22 9.87 -7.77
C PRO A 144 -15.32 9.89 -8.83
N CYS A 145 -14.94 9.60 -10.08
CA CYS A 145 -15.83 9.36 -11.21
C CYS A 145 -15.55 7.97 -11.77
N THR A 146 -16.59 7.16 -12.00
CA THR A 146 -16.47 5.75 -12.41
C THR A 146 -17.52 5.36 -13.44
N GLY A 147 -17.24 4.31 -14.21
CA GLY A 147 -18.15 3.71 -15.17
C GLY A 147 -18.00 4.23 -16.60
N PRO A 148 -18.88 3.80 -17.51
CA PRO A 148 -18.74 4.03 -18.95
C PRO A 148 -18.97 5.49 -19.38
N THR A 149 -19.64 6.30 -18.56
CA THR A 149 -19.91 7.72 -18.83
C THR A 149 -18.85 8.66 -18.24
N LEU A 150 -17.65 8.13 -17.93
CA LEU A 150 -16.56 8.85 -17.26
C LEU A 150 -16.29 10.25 -17.85
N ALA A 151 -16.22 10.36 -19.18
CA ALA A 151 -16.00 11.64 -19.85
C ALA A 151 -17.16 12.62 -19.60
N ALA A 152 -18.42 12.19 -19.77
CA ALA A 152 -19.59 13.05 -19.51
C ALA A 152 -19.65 13.55 -18.06
N GLN A 153 -19.24 12.73 -17.10
CA GLN A 153 -19.13 13.12 -15.69
C GLN A 153 -18.06 14.21 -15.49
N LEU A 154 -16.88 14.03 -16.07
CA LEU A 154 -15.78 15.01 -15.99
C LEU A 154 -16.09 16.30 -16.77
N GLY A 155 -16.93 16.23 -17.80
CA GLY A 155 -17.45 17.38 -18.54
C GLY A 155 -18.62 18.09 -17.85
N GLY A 156 -19.11 17.58 -16.72
CA GLY A 156 -20.25 18.14 -15.99
C GLY A 156 -21.62 17.93 -16.65
N ARG A 157 -21.70 17.10 -17.69
CA ARG A 157 -22.99 16.71 -18.32
C ARG A 157 -23.74 15.68 -17.50
N GLU A 158 -23.02 14.90 -16.71
CA GLU A 158 -23.57 13.94 -15.76
C GLU A 158 -22.95 14.16 -14.37
N PRO A 159 -23.66 13.83 -13.28
CA PRO A 159 -23.09 13.91 -11.95
C PRO A 159 -21.98 12.86 -11.75
N PRO A 160 -20.91 13.19 -11.01
CA PRO A 160 -19.89 12.22 -10.61
C PRO A 160 -20.51 11.02 -9.91
N THR A 161 -20.14 9.82 -10.36
CA THR A 161 -20.62 8.57 -9.78
C THR A 161 -19.47 7.73 -9.26
N ALA A 162 -19.58 7.28 -8.02
CA ALA A 162 -18.70 6.29 -7.41
C ALA A 162 -19.55 5.09 -7.03
N SER A 163 -19.59 4.08 -7.90
CA SER A 163 -20.37 2.87 -7.63
C SER A 163 -19.97 2.28 -6.29
N ARG A 164 -20.94 1.78 -5.52
CA ARG A 164 -20.65 1.00 -4.32
C ARG A 164 -19.91 -0.27 -4.72
N ILE A 165 -19.03 -0.74 -3.85
CA ILE A 165 -18.35 -2.03 -4.04
C ILE A 165 -19.46 -3.10 -4.14
N PRO A 166 -19.55 -3.84 -5.26
CA PRO A 166 -20.67 -4.75 -5.54
C PRO A 166 -20.62 -6.04 -4.71
N VAL A 167 -19.57 -6.20 -3.90
CA VAL A 167 -19.36 -7.31 -3.00
C VAL A 167 -19.47 -6.78 -1.58
N THR A 168 -20.35 -7.41 -0.81
CA THR A 168 -20.43 -7.26 0.62
C THR A 168 -19.87 -8.52 1.26
N ASP A 169 -19.13 -8.38 2.34
CA ASP A 169 -18.82 -9.52 3.20
C ASP A 169 -20.14 -10.04 3.81
N ASP A 170 -20.51 -11.27 3.46
CA ASP A 170 -21.72 -11.94 3.96
C ASP A 170 -21.44 -12.79 5.21
N THR A 171 -20.19 -12.82 5.67
CA THR A 171 -19.77 -13.61 6.83
C THR A 171 -20.16 -12.95 8.15
N GLY A 172 -20.30 -11.62 8.17
CA GLY A 172 -20.62 -10.85 9.38
C GLY A 172 -19.43 -10.69 10.34
N ASP A 173 -18.29 -11.28 9.99
CA ASP A 173 -17.02 -11.20 10.72
C ASP A 173 -16.01 -10.42 9.87
N PRO A 174 -15.37 -9.35 10.39
CA PRO A 174 -14.37 -8.64 9.62
C PRO A 174 -13.23 -9.59 9.24
N VAL A 175 -13.09 -9.92 7.95
CA VAL A 175 -12.11 -10.91 7.49
C VAL A 175 -10.68 -10.45 7.76
N LEU A 176 -10.14 -10.88 8.91
CA LEU A 176 -8.71 -11.03 9.12
C LEU A 176 -8.34 -12.42 8.60
N LEU A 177 -7.24 -12.57 7.86
CA LEU A 177 -6.73 -13.87 7.39
C LEU A 177 -6.82 -15.01 8.45
N PRO A 178 -6.58 -14.80 9.76
CA PRO A 178 -6.81 -15.82 10.77
C PRO A 178 -8.27 -16.28 10.94
N GLY A 179 -9.28 -15.44 10.70
CA GLY A 179 -10.70 -15.86 10.73
C GLY A 179 -11.02 -16.84 9.60
N VAL A 180 -10.47 -16.61 8.41
CA VAL A 180 -10.66 -17.49 7.24
C VAL A 180 -9.84 -18.79 7.34
N VAL A 181 -8.63 -18.74 7.92
CA VAL A 181 -7.71 -19.89 7.94
C VAL A 181 -7.77 -20.70 9.24
N ALA A 182 -8.14 -20.08 10.36
CA ALA A 182 -8.10 -20.70 11.69
C ALA A 182 -9.42 -20.60 12.48
N GLY A 183 -10.49 -20.03 11.90
CA GLY A 183 -11.81 -19.98 12.53
C GLY A 183 -11.88 -19.10 13.78
N GLU A 184 -10.92 -18.20 13.99
CA GLU A 184 -10.94 -17.28 15.13
C GLU A 184 -11.75 -16.02 14.80
N PRO A 185 -12.68 -15.59 15.68
CA PRO A 185 -13.45 -14.37 15.46
C PRO A 185 -12.49 -13.18 15.41
N ALA A 186 -12.59 -12.42 14.33
CA ALA A 186 -11.76 -11.27 14.11
C ALA A 186 -11.96 -10.23 15.22
N TRP A 187 -10.91 -9.46 15.50
CA TRP A 187 -10.85 -8.53 16.65
C TRP A 187 -10.99 -9.16 18.04
N GLN A 188 -11.13 -10.48 18.24
CA GLN A 188 -10.93 -11.08 19.58
C GLN A 188 -9.48 -11.43 19.89
N VAL A 189 -8.69 -11.66 18.84
CA VAL A 189 -7.23 -11.84 18.96
C VAL A 189 -6.63 -10.61 19.64
N TRP A 190 -6.99 -9.40 19.20
CA TRP A 190 -6.35 -8.17 19.66
C TRP A 190 -6.60 -7.85 21.15
N PRO A 191 -7.83 -7.88 21.69
CA PRO A 191 -8.10 -7.74 23.10
C PRO A 191 -7.40 -8.82 23.92
N ARG A 192 -7.46 -10.10 23.54
CA ARG A 192 -6.76 -11.17 24.28
C ARG A 192 -5.24 -10.99 24.26
N THR A 193 -4.66 -10.64 23.12
CA THR A 193 -3.23 -10.37 22.99
C THR A 193 -2.80 -9.17 23.82
N VAL A 194 -3.61 -8.10 23.87
CA VAL A 194 -3.31 -6.88 24.63
C VAL A 194 -3.55 -7.06 26.13
N THR A 195 -4.59 -7.79 26.53
CA THR A 195 -4.99 -7.96 27.94
C THR A 195 -4.30 -9.14 28.63
N ALA A 196 -4.06 -10.24 27.92
CA ALA A 196 -3.50 -11.47 28.47
C ALA A 196 -2.10 -11.81 27.90
N GLY A 197 -1.64 -11.09 26.89
CA GLY A 197 -0.30 -11.25 26.32
C GLY A 197 0.72 -10.28 26.93
N SER A 198 2.00 -10.64 26.81
CA SER A 198 3.11 -9.71 27.07
C SER A 198 3.72 -9.25 25.74
N PRO A 199 4.32 -8.04 25.68
CA PRO A 199 5.05 -7.58 24.50
C PRO A 199 6.11 -8.59 24.01
N ASP A 200 6.81 -9.25 24.93
CA ASP A 200 7.82 -10.27 24.61
C ASP A 200 7.23 -11.51 23.94
N ARG A 201 6.02 -11.91 24.34
CA ARG A 201 5.30 -13.03 23.71
C ARG A 201 4.90 -12.68 22.28
N VAL A 202 4.42 -11.46 22.03
CA VAL A 202 4.09 -10.99 20.68
C VAL A 202 5.33 -10.92 19.81
N HIS A 203 6.43 -10.35 20.32
CA HIS A 203 7.69 -10.25 19.59
C HIS A 203 8.32 -11.61 19.26
N SER A 204 8.26 -12.57 20.20
CA SER A 204 8.77 -13.92 19.99
C SER A 204 7.94 -14.71 18.97
N GLU A 205 6.61 -14.59 19.02
CA GLU A 205 5.72 -15.25 18.04
C GLU A 205 5.89 -14.67 16.63
N VAL A 206 5.86 -13.34 16.49
CA VAL A 206 6.10 -12.66 15.21
C VAL A 206 7.49 -12.96 14.68
N GLY A 207 8.51 -12.89 15.54
CA GLY A 207 9.90 -13.21 15.18
C GLY A 207 10.08 -14.67 14.77
N GLY A 208 9.40 -15.61 15.41
CA GLY A 208 9.39 -17.03 15.05
C GLY A 208 8.78 -17.28 13.66
N ARG A 209 7.61 -16.70 13.40
CA ARG A 209 6.91 -16.82 12.11
C ARG A 209 7.68 -16.17 10.96
N LEU A 210 8.29 -15.00 11.18
CA LEU A 210 9.11 -14.34 10.17
C LEU A 210 10.43 -15.06 9.88
N ARG A 211 11.04 -15.70 10.89
CA ARG A 211 12.18 -16.61 10.68
C ARG A 211 11.80 -17.84 9.86
N ALA A 212 10.63 -18.43 10.11
CA ALA A 212 10.10 -19.53 9.31
C ALA A 212 9.70 -19.11 7.88
N ALA A 213 9.31 -17.86 7.66
CA ALA A 213 9.05 -17.32 6.32
C ALA A 213 10.35 -17.10 5.52
N ARG A 214 11.46 -16.74 6.19
CA ARG A 214 12.78 -16.60 5.55
C ARG A 214 13.35 -17.91 5.03
N THR A 215 13.13 -19.03 5.73
CA THR A 215 13.59 -20.35 5.26
C THR A 215 12.79 -20.88 4.07
N ARG A 216 11.61 -20.30 3.78
CA ARG A 216 10.76 -20.62 2.63
C ARG A 216 10.85 -19.63 1.46
N GLY A 217 11.81 -18.69 1.50
CA GLY A 217 12.06 -17.75 0.39
C GLY A 217 11.12 -16.53 0.32
N SER A 218 10.20 -16.34 1.26
CA SER A 218 9.28 -15.18 1.30
C SER A 218 9.78 -14.04 2.20
N GLY A 219 11.09 -13.94 2.42
CA GLY A 219 11.66 -13.03 3.40
C GLY A 219 11.55 -11.55 3.02
N VAL A 220 10.76 -10.78 3.77
CA VAL A 220 10.88 -9.32 3.78
C VAL A 220 12.22 -8.95 4.44
N PRO A 221 13.13 -8.25 3.75
CA PRO A 221 14.39 -7.78 4.34
C PRO A 221 14.11 -6.78 5.48
N GLY A 222 14.84 -6.87 6.59
CA GLY A 222 14.83 -5.83 7.65
C GLY A 222 14.11 -6.14 8.95
N VAL A 223 13.24 -7.16 9.03
CA VAL A 223 12.64 -7.58 10.33
C VAL A 223 13.59 -8.50 11.10
N GLY A 224 14.84 -8.08 11.27
CA GLY A 224 15.91 -8.85 11.94
C GLY A 224 16.20 -8.41 13.37
N GLU A 225 15.77 -7.22 13.77
CA GLU A 225 16.29 -6.55 14.97
C GLU A 225 15.20 -6.10 15.96
N VAL A 226 13.99 -6.64 15.86
CA VAL A 226 12.98 -6.44 16.90
C VAL A 226 13.10 -7.59 17.91
N GLY A 227 13.88 -7.34 18.95
CA GLY A 227 14.10 -8.25 20.06
C GLY A 227 15.58 -8.54 20.25
N GLY A 228 16.23 -7.76 21.12
CA GLY A 228 17.65 -7.83 21.47
C GLY A 228 18.09 -9.14 22.12
N VAL A 229 17.93 -10.26 21.43
CA VAL A 229 18.53 -11.54 21.79
C VAL A 229 19.90 -11.57 21.12
N ARG A 230 20.94 -11.17 21.86
CA ARG A 230 22.33 -11.39 21.45
C ARG A 230 22.55 -12.91 21.25
N PRO A 231 23.19 -13.36 20.17
CA PRO A 231 23.51 -14.77 19.98
C PRO A 231 24.64 -15.15 20.95
N GLY A 232 24.26 -15.66 22.11
CA GLY A 232 25.20 -15.99 23.18
C GLY A 232 24.75 -17.20 23.97
N ALA A 233 24.83 -18.40 23.38
CA ALA A 233 25.00 -19.65 24.12
C ALA A 233 25.52 -20.73 23.17
N ARG A 234 26.83 -20.94 23.19
CA ARG A 234 27.46 -22.15 22.65
C ARG A 234 26.96 -23.33 23.48
N HIS A 235 26.11 -24.18 22.92
CA HIS A 235 25.91 -25.50 23.52
C HIS A 235 27.09 -26.39 23.12
N ARG A 236 28.01 -26.59 24.07
CA ARG A 236 28.92 -27.74 24.05
C ARG A 236 28.10 -29.00 24.35
N GLY A 237 28.37 -30.03 23.57
CA GLY A 237 27.91 -31.41 23.72
C GLY A 237 28.29 -32.10 22.41
N GLY A 238 29.43 -32.79 22.27
CA GLY A 238 29.92 -33.83 23.17
C GLY A 238 29.33 -35.16 22.71
N GLY A 239 29.74 -35.65 21.54
CA GLY A 239 29.22 -36.90 20.96
C GLY A 239 30.09 -37.38 19.79
N GLN A 240 30.97 -38.35 20.11
CA GLN A 240 32.03 -38.94 19.31
C GLN A 240 31.73 -39.23 17.82
N ARG A 241 32.68 -38.82 16.98
CA ARG A 241 32.92 -39.42 15.66
C ARG A 241 33.46 -40.84 15.84
N ARG A 242 32.81 -41.84 15.25
CA ARG A 242 33.49 -43.08 14.83
C ARG A 242 33.28 -43.27 13.33
N ARG A 243 34.41 -43.21 12.61
CA ARG A 243 34.57 -43.67 11.23
C ARG A 243 34.63 -45.20 11.23
N GLY A 244 33.97 -45.85 10.29
CA GLY A 244 34.12 -47.29 10.03
C GLY A 244 33.37 -47.71 8.77
N ARG A 245 34.11 -48.08 7.73
CA ARG A 245 33.67 -48.63 6.44
C ARG A 245 32.82 -49.90 6.60
N SER A 246 31.85 -50.12 5.70
CA SER A 246 31.88 -51.15 4.63
C SER A 246 30.48 -51.63 4.23
N GLY A 247 30.22 -51.75 2.92
CA GLY A 247 29.26 -52.73 2.36
C GLY A 247 27.94 -52.18 1.82
N SER A 248 27.87 -51.95 0.51
CA SER A 248 26.61 -51.98 -0.25
C SER A 248 26.07 -53.41 -0.34
N PRO A 249 24.74 -53.57 -0.46
CA PRO A 249 24.22 -54.24 -1.64
C PRO A 249 23.04 -53.50 -2.30
N ARG A 250 22.98 -53.64 -3.63
CA ARG A 250 21.87 -53.27 -4.53
C ARG A 250 20.65 -54.17 -4.29
N ALA A 251 19.46 -53.57 -4.37
CA ALA A 251 18.18 -54.07 -4.94
C ALA A 251 17.06 -53.19 -4.33
N GLY A 252 16.02 -52.72 -5.00
CA GLY A 252 15.52 -52.87 -6.37
C GLY A 252 14.43 -51.81 -6.58
N SER A 253 14.15 -51.52 -7.84
CA SER A 253 13.07 -50.61 -8.24
C SER A 253 11.70 -51.20 -7.90
N THR A 254 10.85 -50.44 -7.24
CA THR A 254 9.40 -50.71 -7.18
C THR A 254 8.65 -49.49 -7.66
N ALA A 255 7.85 -49.73 -8.70
CA ALA A 255 7.04 -48.77 -9.44
C ALA A 255 5.98 -48.07 -8.59
N SER A 256 5.67 -46.82 -8.93
CA SER A 256 4.49 -46.10 -8.44
C SER A 256 3.20 -46.69 -9.03
N PRO A 257 2.09 -46.79 -8.26
CA PRO A 257 0.79 -47.19 -8.80
C PRO A 257 0.13 -46.05 -9.58
N PRO A 258 -0.79 -46.36 -10.52
CA PRO A 258 -1.43 -45.36 -11.39
C PRO A 258 -2.53 -44.55 -10.67
N ASP A 259 -2.66 -43.29 -11.09
CA ASP A 259 -3.69 -42.35 -10.63
C ASP A 259 -5.09 -42.81 -11.01
N THR A 260 -5.99 -42.90 -10.02
CA THR A 260 -7.43 -43.11 -10.22
C THR A 260 -8.10 -41.75 -10.50
N PRO A 261 -8.88 -41.59 -11.59
CA PRO A 261 -9.57 -40.34 -11.86
C PRO A 261 -10.80 -40.15 -10.96
N THR A 262 -10.85 -39.04 -10.23
CA THR A 262 -12.00 -38.57 -9.44
C THR A 262 -13.12 -38.09 -10.39
N PRO A 263 -14.40 -38.45 -10.19
CA PRO A 263 -15.49 -38.03 -11.08
C PRO A 263 -15.85 -36.55 -10.88
N SER A 264 -16.01 -35.83 -11.99
CA SER A 264 -16.48 -34.44 -12.05
C SER A 264 -17.96 -34.32 -11.63
N PRO A 265 -18.37 -33.24 -10.94
CA PRO A 265 -19.76 -33.00 -10.60
C PRO A 265 -20.61 -32.62 -11.84
N PRO A 266 -21.92 -32.93 -11.85
CA PRO A 266 -22.79 -32.68 -13.00
C PRO A 266 -23.07 -31.19 -13.21
N ALA A 267 -23.10 -30.78 -14.48
CA ALA A 267 -23.43 -29.42 -14.90
C ALA A 267 -24.90 -29.06 -14.59
N PRO A 268 -25.19 -27.83 -14.13
CA PRO A 268 -26.56 -27.38 -13.89
C PRO A 268 -27.33 -27.21 -15.20
N SER A 269 -28.56 -27.72 -15.23
CA SER A 269 -29.45 -27.74 -16.38
C SER A 269 -29.97 -26.34 -16.73
N ALA A 270 -29.92 -26.01 -18.02
CA ALA A 270 -30.46 -24.78 -18.58
C ALA A 270 -31.99 -24.78 -18.46
N ARG A 271 -32.54 -23.91 -17.59
CA ARG A 271 -33.94 -23.50 -17.67
C ARG A 271 -34.04 -22.13 -18.33
N SER A 272 -34.53 -22.15 -19.55
CA SER A 272 -35.01 -20.97 -20.30
C SER A 272 -36.04 -20.21 -19.47
N ARG A 273 -35.78 -18.95 -19.12
CA ARG A 273 -36.83 -17.99 -18.77
C ARG A 273 -36.99 -17.01 -19.92
N ARG A 274 -38.20 -17.01 -20.45
CA ARG A 274 -38.71 -16.09 -21.48
C ARG A 274 -38.84 -14.70 -20.86
N TYR A 275 -38.51 -13.70 -21.67
CA TYR A 275 -38.83 -12.30 -21.44
C TYR A 275 -40.34 -12.08 -21.37
N ALA A 276 -40.77 -11.29 -20.39
CA ALA A 276 -41.97 -10.46 -20.40
C ALA A 276 -41.63 -9.18 -19.64
#